data_AF-A0A3B8WQJ5-F1
#
_entry.id   AF-A0A3B8WQJ5-F1
#
_cell.length_a   1.000
_cell.length_b   1.000
_cell.length_c   1.000
_cell.angle_alpha   90.00
_cell.angle_beta   90.00
_cell.angle_gamma   90.00
#
_symmetry.space_group_name_H-M   'P 1'
#
loop_
_entity.id
_entity.type
_entity.pdbx_description
1 polymer ?
#
loop_
_entity_poly.entity_id
_entity_poly.type
_entity_poly.pdbx_seq_one_letter_code
_entity_poly.pdbx_strand_id
1 'polypeptide(L)' 'MLNREDFDMWLDPSLTNTDPFQDLLKTRIRQPLLVEPIRSPAALEQTGQAERIEMD' A
#
# COMPACT_ATOMS: atom_id res chain seq x y z
N MET A 1 -2.75 1.21 0.09
CA MET A 1 -2.73 0.19 1.16
C MET A 1 -4.12 0.08 1.75
N LEU A 2 -4.62 -1.14 1.99
CA LEU A 2 -5.94 -1.35 2.62
C LEU A 2 -5.82 -1.19 4.14
N ASN A 3 -6.83 -0.61 4.78
CA ASN A 3 -6.93 -0.65 6.24
C ASN A 3 -7.38 -2.03 6.69
N ARG A 4 -7.10 -2.39 7.94
CA ARG A 4 -7.47 -3.70 8.50
C ARG A 4 -8.97 -3.99 8.37
N GLU A 5 -9.82 -2.98 8.57
CA GLU A 5 -11.28 -3.09 8.41
C GLU A 5 -11.73 -3.44 6.99
N ASP A 6 -10.92 -3.11 5.97
CA ASP A 6 -11.28 -3.33 4.56
C ASP A 6 -10.85 -4.71 4.06
N PHE A 7 -10.00 -5.44 4.80
CA PHE A 7 -9.44 -6.72 4.37
C PHE A 7 -10.49 -7.81 4.19
N ASP A 8 -11.40 -7.96 5.16
CA ASP A 8 -12.41 -9.02 5.13
C ASP A 8 -13.35 -8.85 3.93
N MET A 9 -13.73 -7.60 3.63
CA MET A 9 -14.50 -7.27 2.43
C MET A 9 -13.71 -7.53 1.14
N TRP A 10 -12.43 -7.11 1.09
CA TRP A 10 -11.55 -7.31 -0.07
C TRP A 10 -11.33 -8.79 -0.42
N LEU A 11 -11.36 -9.68 0.58
CA LEU A 11 -11.13 -11.11 0.41
C LEU A 11 -12.43 -11.93 0.19
N ASP A 12 -13.60 -11.29 0.19
CA ASP A 12 -14.88 -11.99 0.02
C ASP A 12 -15.10 -12.39 -1.45
N PRO A 13 -15.12 -13.70 -1.79
CA PRO A 13 -15.32 -14.17 -3.15
C PRO A 13 -16.77 -14.04 -3.63
N SER A 14 -17.72 -13.80 -2.73
CA SER A 14 -19.13 -13.60 -3.04
C SER A 14 -19.48 -12.15 -3.33
N LEU A 15 -18.51 -11.24 -3.14
CA LEU A 15 -18.70 -9.82 -3.38
C LEU A 15 -18.71 -9.54 -4.90
N THR A 16 -19.89 -9.32 -5.45
CA THR A 16 -20.11 -9.07 -6.88
C THR A 16 -20.26 -7.58 -7.20
N ASN A 17 -20.54 -6.75 -6.21
CA ASN A 17 -20.60 -5.30 -6.36
C ASN A 17 -19.25 -4.66 -5.97
N THR A 18 -18.58 -4.04 -6.95
CA THR A 18 -17.28 -3.40 -6.77
C THR A 18 -17.37 -1.90 -6.44
N ASP A 19 -18.57 -1.32 -6.38
CA ASP A 19 -18.79 0.07 -5.95
C ASP A 19 -18.13 0.41 -4.61
N PRO A 20 -18.16 -0.46 -3.57
CA PRO A 20 -17.47 -0.19 -2.30
C PRO A 20 -15.94 -0.08 -2.43
N PHE A 21 -15.35 -0.66 -3.47
CA PHE A 21 -13.91 -0.60 -3.73
C PHE A 21 -13.49 0.59 -4.59
N GLN A 22 -14.42 1.37 -5.16
CA GLN A 22 -14.06 2.52 -6.00
C GLN A 22 -13.17 3.53 -5.25
N ASP A 23 -13.36 3.67 -3.94
CA ASP A 23 -12.47 4.47 -3.11
C ASP A 23 -11.18 3.75 -2.75
N LEU A 24 -11.22 2.43 -2.54
CA LEU A 24 -10.06 1.60 -2.18
C LEU A 24 -9.09 1.37 -3.35
N LEU A 25 -9.58 1.40 -4.59
CA LEU A 25 -8.82 1.21 -5.83
C LEU A 25 -8.13 2.49 -6.34
N LYS A 26 -8.14 3.57 -5.57
CA LYS A 26 -7.43 4.81 -5.90
C LYS A 26 -5.96 4.69 -5.50
N THR A 27 -5.06 5.10 -6.39
CA THR A 27 -3.64 5.28 -6.08
C THR A 27 -3.49 6.43 -5.09
N ARG A 28 -3.60 6.13 -3.80
CA ARG A 28 -3.36 7.06 -2.70
C ARG A 28 -2.50 6.44 -1.60
N ILE A 29 -1.64 7.26 -1.03
CA ILE A 29 -0.85 6.97 0.16
C ILE A 29 -1.74 7.21 1.38
N ARG A 30 -2.41 6.14 1.82
CA ARG A 30 -3.34 6.17 2.98
C ARG A 30 -2.65 6.13 4.34
N GLN A 31 -1.36 5.82 4.35
CA GLN A 31 -0.52 5.73 5.56
C GLN A 31 0.88 6.23 5.22
N PRO A 32 1.58 6.89 6.14
CA PRO A 32 2.92 7.41 5.87
C PRO A 32 3.87 6.26 5.57
N LEU A 33 4.66 6.40 4.50
CA LEU A 33 5.63 5.41 4.06
C LEU A 33 7.03 5.82 4.47
N LEU A 34 7.83 4.86 4.89
CA LEU A 34 9.28 5.01 5.02
C LEU A 34 9.93 4.19 3.91
N VAL A 35 10.66 4.85 3.03
CA VAL A 35 11.25 4.25 1.82
C VAL A 35 12.76 4.32 1.92
N GLU A 36 13.42 3.19 1.71
CA GLU A 36 14.87 3.08 1.76
C GLU A 36 15.42 2.69 0.38
N PRO A 37 16.36 3.46 -0.18
CA PRO A 37 16.99 3.08 -1.43
C PRO A 37 17.89 1.88 -1.20
N ILE A 38 17.72 0.85 -2.03
CA ILE A 38 18.52 -0.38 -2.01
C ILE A 38 19.31 -0.55 -3.30
N ARG A 39 20.43 -1.27 -3.22
CA ARG A 39 21.33 -1.53 -4.35
C ARG A 39 20.66 -2.33 -5.46
N SER A 40 19.96 -3.39 -5.08
CA SER A 40 19.17 -4.23 -5.98
C SER A 40 18.19 -5.08 -5.18
N PRO A 41 17.11 -5.58 -5.79
CA PRO A 41 16.18 -6.51 -5.15
C PRO A 41 16.84 -7.84 -4.69
N ALA A 42 18.01 -8.18 -5.24
CA ALA A 42 18.72 -9.41 -4.90
C ALA A 42 19.66 -9.24 -3.70
N ALA A 43 20.26 -8.05 -3.52
CA ALA A 43 21.23 -7.79 -2.45
C ALA A 43 20.60 -7.11 -1.23
N LEU A 44 19.53 -6.33 -1.41
CA LEU A 44 18.81 -5.57 -0.36
C LEU A 44 19.70 -4.66 0.52
N GLU A 45 20.95 -4.42 0.13
CA GLU A 45 21.87 -3.49 0.79
C GLU A 45 21.35 -2.05 0.64
N GLN A 46 21.19 -1.34 1.75
CA GLN A 46 20.82 0.08 1.74
C GLN A 46 21.94 0.92 1.11
N THR A 47 21.57 1.85 0.21
CA THR A 47 22.53 2.70 -0.51
C THR A 47 22.42 4.17 -0.17
N GLY A 48 21.45 4.55 0.67
CA GLY A 48 21.18 5.95 0.98
C GLY A 48 20.25 6.11 2.17
N GLN A 49 19.90 7.36 2.45
CA GLN A 49 19.06 7.72 3.59
C GLN A 49 17.60 7.37 3.32
N ALA A 50 16.91 6.89 4.35
CA ALA A 50 15.48 6.65 4.31
C ALA A 50 14.71 7.96 4.11
N GLU A 51 13.73 7.95 3.21
CA GLU A 51 12.80 9.05 2.95
C GLU A 51 11.44 8.73 3.56
N ARG A 52 10.82 9.74 4.20
CA ARG A 52 9.45 9.64 4.71
C ARG A 52 8.50 10.31 3.73
N ILE A 53 7.53 9.56 3.24
CA ILE A 53 6.45 10.05 2.38
C ILE A 53 5.17 10.13 3.23
N GLU A 54 4.61 11.32 3.35
CA GLU A 54 3.38 11.56 4.11
C GLU A 54 2.13 11.08 3.35
N MET A 55 1.00 11.06 4.05
CA MET A 55 -0.30 10.70 3.46
C MET A 55 -0.79 11.76 2.47
N ASP A 56 -1.53 11.32 1.45
CA ASP A 56 -2.21 12.20 0.49
C ASP A 56 -3.44 12.92 1.07
#